data_AF-W6KQK7-F1
#
_entry.id   AF-W6KQK7-F1
#
_cell.length_a   1.000
_cell.length_b   1.000
_cell.length_c   1.000
_cell.angle_alpha   90.00
_cell.angle_beta   90.00
_cell.angle_gamma   90.00
#
_symmetry.space_group_name_H-M   'P 1'
#
loop_
_entity.id
_entity.type
_entity.pdbx_description
1 polymer ?
#
loop_
_entity_poly.entity_id
_entity_poly.type
_entity_poly.pdbx_seq_one_letter_code
_entity_poly.pdbx_strand_id
1 'polypeptide(L)'
;MLLRTTLSLRPNVVIVGTGWAGCYAAHRLKPSICNIQVLSTRNHMVFTPLLAHTTTGTLEFRSVCEPIMNIQPALVNLPHRFYRCMVYDVDFDEKVVKCVGVGVPGATEKLPVHVFNVQYDYLLLAHGSRPNTFNIPGVTDKAFFLREVNEARGIRKRLVQNIMAADLPTVPVEETKRLLHTVVVGGGPTGIEFATSLAEFFRKDIARVSRSLQQHCKVTVLEANEVLGTFDQALRNYGQRRLAELGVNVVNTAVVSVTERGVVTTGGEVLEAGLVVWSTGVGPTMLTQILECDKTSQERISVDENLRILRDGKPIPNVFAAGDSAANAKEPLPTLAAVARRQGTYLGEQLNHLITKGTMTKSFEYQSLGSMVSLGDASAIVSLGSKRKLGFRGLKALWFWKSAYLTMIGSLRSKLYVFVNWCGSHIFSRDITYIGDLSEDRLYKILAGHEVSRAKNRPKATEALKMMTPTQTFTSELLEDSVEQGFISREDKTQTVHAPQEDIKSKNA
;
A
#
# COMPACT_ATOMS: atom_id res chain seq x y z
N MET A 1 -30.76 9.26 52.47
CA MET A 1 -30.48 8.35 51.33
C MET A 1 -29.06 8.63 50.85
N LEU A 2 -28.06 8.00 51.48
CA LEU A 2 -26.65 8.17 51.15
C LEU A 2 -26.36 7.38 49.85
N LEU A 3 -26.22 8.09 48.73
CA LEU A 3 -25.71 7.53 47.49
C LEU A 3 -24.28 7.02 47.75
N ARG A 4 -24.12 5.69 47.82
CA ARG A 4 -22.82 5.04 47.71
C ARG A 4 -22.24 5.36 46.32
N THR A 5 -21.43 6.41 46.23
CA THR A 5 -20.50 6.62 45.12
C THR A 5 -19.38 5.59 45.24
N THR A 6 -19.66 4.35 44.81
CA THR A 6 -18.57 3.50 44.36
C THR A 6 -18.03 4.15 43.09
N LEU A 7 -16.85 4.78 43.19
CA LEU A 7 -16.01 5.10 42.04
C LEU A 7 -15.66 3.75 41.38
N SER A 8 -16.58 3.22 40.57
CA SER A 8 -16.31 2.11 39.68
C SER A 8 -15.24 2.59 38.70
N LEU A 9 -13.97 2.30 39.00
CA LEU A 9 -12.86 2.50 38.07
C LEU A 9 -13.20 1.75 36.79
N ARG A 10 -13.54 2.50 35.73
CA ARG A 10 -13.85 1.91 34.43
C ARG A 10 -12.57 1.27 33.88
N PRO A 11 -12.64 0.05 33.31
CA PRO A 11 -11.46 -0.60 32.76
C PRO A 11 -10.88 0.17 31.57
N ASN A 12 -9.56 0.11 31.43
CA ASN A 12 -8.81 0.68 30.33
C ASN A 12 -8.78 -0.28 29.13
N VAL A 13 -9.37 0.15 28.01
CA VAL A 13 -9.31 -0.54 26.73
C VAL A 13 -8.34 0.19 25.83
N VAL A 14 -7.21 -0.45 25.53
CA VAL A 14 -6.14 0.08 24.67
C VAL A 14 -6.25 -0.54 23.28
N ILE A 15 -6.29 0.31 22.26
CA ILE A 15 -6.31 -0.09 20.84
C ILE A 15 -5.02 0.41 20.18
N VAL A 16 -4.23 -0.50 19.63
CA VAL A 16 -3.03 -0.18 18.86
C VAL A 16 -3.38 -0.19 17.38
N GLY A 17 -3.35 0.98 16.74
CA GLY A 17 -3.60 1.15 15.30
C GLY A 17 -4.92 1.86 14.97
N THR A 18 -4.85 2.75 13.98
CA THR A 18 -5.98 3.53 13.43
C THR A 18 -6.35 3.06 12.01
N GLY A 19 -6.26 1.75 11.77
CA GLY A 19 -6.68 1.09 10.54
C GLY A 19 -8.14 0.62 10.58
N TRP A 20 -8.52 -0.21 9.61
CA TRP A 20 -9.87 -0.77 9.50
C TRP A 20 -10.35 -1.50 10.76
N ALA A 21 -9.52 -2.37 11.37
CA ALA A 21 -9.93 -3.08 12.58
C ALA A 21 -10.00 -2.15 13.80
N GLY A 22 -8.95 -1.37 14.06
CA GLY A 22 -8.87 -0.49 15.23
C GLY A 22 -9.95 0.59 15.25
N CYS A 23 -10.20 1.27 14.13
CA CYS A 23 -11.21 2.32 14.05
C CYS A 23 -12.64 1.79 14.21
N TYR A 24 -12.97 0.63 13.60
CA TYR A 24 -14.30 0.05 13.74
C TYR A 24 -14.53 -0.54 15.15
N ALA A 25 -13.47 -1.04 15.82
CA ALA A 25 -13.55 -1.41 17.23
C ALA A 25 -13.79 -0.17 18.10
N ALA A 26 -12.98 0.88 17.93
CA ALA A 26 -13.12 2.14 18.66
C ALA A 26 -14.51 2.75 18.50
N HIS A 27 -15.08 2.73 17.30
CA HIS A 27 -16.44 3.19 17.00
C HIS A 27 -17.54 2.43 17.76
N ARG A 28 -17.34 1.13 18.01
CA ARG A 28 -18.34 0.26 18.66
C ARG A 28 -18.21 0.20 20.17
N LEU A 29 -17.05 0.54 20.73
CA LEU A 29 -16.86 0.61 22.18
C LEU A 29 -17.73 1.70 22.81
N LYS A 30 -18.30 1.39 23.98
CA LYS A 30 -19.14 2.31 24.74
C LYS A 30 -18.28 3.09 25.75
N PRO A 31 -18.10 4.41 25.58
CA PRO A 31 -17.28 5.22 26.49
C PRO A 31 -17.87 5.35 27.92
N SER A 32 -19.16 5.03 28.09
CA SER A 32 -19.81 5.06 29.41
C SER A 32 -19.38 3.93 30.35
N ILE A 33 -18.78 2.85 29.82
CA ILE A 33 -18.42 1.66 30.59
C ILE A 33 -16.91 1.35 30.63
N CYS A 34 -16.10 2.06 29.84
CA CYS A 34 -14.65 1.85 29.75
C CYS A 34 -13.92 3.14 29.40
N ASN A 35 -12.62 3.23 29.75
CA ASN A 35 -11.74 4.28 29.27
C ASN A 35 -11.09 3.81 27.98
N ILE A 36 -11.12 4.64 26.93
CA ILE A 36 -10.67 4.24 25.59
C ILE A 36 -9.38 4.98 25.29
N GLN A 37 -8.31 4.23 25.02
CA GLN A 37 -7.02 4.78 24.60
C GLN A 37 -6.64 4.22 23.24
N VAL A 38 -6.33 5.10 22.28
CA VAL A 38 -5.93 4.71 20.92
C VAL A 38 -4.51 5.15 20.66
N LEU A 39 -3.65 4.20 20.32
CA LEU A 39 -2.21 4.38 20.09
C LEU A 39 -1.91 4.20 18.61
N SER A 40 -1.40 5.22 17.93
CA SER A 40 -0.99 5.11 16.51
C SER A 40 -0.10 6.28 16.11
N THR A 41 0.75 6.09 15.11
CA THR A 41 1.55 7.16 14.51
C THR A 41 0.70 8.12 13.67
N ARG A 42 -0.51 7.69 13.27
CA ARG A 42 -1.46 8.40 12.39
C ARG A 42 -2.80 8.62 13.09
N ASN A 43 -3.33 9.84 13.04
CA ASN A 43 -4.56 10.25 13.73
C ASN A 43 -5.87 10.01 12.95
N HIS A 44 -5.83 9.24 11.87
CA HIS A 44 -6.99 9.01 11.00
C HIS A 44 -6.99 7.59 10.44
N MET A 45 -8.17 7.13 10.03
CA MET A 45 -8.34 5.97 9.16
C MET A 45 -8.11 6.38 7.71
N VAL A 46 -7.44 5.52 6.95
CA VAL A 46 -7.39 5.64 5.49
C VAL A 46 -8.38 4.65 4.88
N PHE A 47 -9.29 5.16 4.05
CA PHE A 47 -10.21 4.37 3.25
C PHE A 47 -9.45 3.79 2.05
N THR A 48 -8.65 2.76 2.33
CA THR A 48 -7.72 2.15 1.38
C THR A 48 -8.31 1.75 0.01
N PRO A 49 -9.60 1.35 -0.13
CA PRO A 49 -10.15 0.99 -1.44
C PRO A 49 -10.25 2.15 -2.44
N LEU A 50 -10.17 3.41 -1.98
CA LEU A 50 -10.18 4.58 -2.86
C LEU A 50 -8.81 5.25 -2.96
N LEU A 51 -7.77 4.68 -2.33
CA LEU A 51 -6.45 5.30 -2.25
C LEU A 51 -5.79 5.41 -3.63
N ALA A 52 -5.93 4.40 -4.49
CA ALA A 52 -5.36 4.40 -5.85
C ALA A 52 -5.86 5.61 -6.67
N HIS A 53 -7.12 6.01 -6.50
CA HIS A 53 -7.73 7.14 -7.21
C HIS A 53 -7.17 8.50 -6.77
N THR A 54 -6.45 8.57 -5.65
CA THR A 54 -5.80 9.81 -5.20
C THR A 54 -4.47 10.09 -5.89
N THR A 55 -3.84 9.06 -6.46
CA THR A 55 -2.52 9.15 -7.09
C THR A 55 -2.53 9.94 -8.40
N THR A 56 -3.65 9.92 -9.13
CA THR A 56 -3.86 10.58 -10.42
C THR A 56 -4.73 11.83 -10.33
N GLY A 57 -5.14 12.23 -9.12
CA GLY A 57 -5.99 13.40 -8.90
C GLY A 57 -7.49 13.19 -9.16
N THR A 58 -7.97 11.96 -9.36
CA THR A 58 -9.42 11.66 -9.41
C THR A 58 -10.10 11.96 -8.08
N LEU A 59 -9.41 11.68 -6.96
CA LEU A 59 -9.86 12.02 -5.62
C LEU A 59 -8.78 12.80 -4.88
N GLU A 60 -9.21 13.74 -4.04
CA GLU A 60 -8.29 14.39 -3.10
C GLU A 60 -7.93 13.49 -1.92
N PHE A 61 -6.70 13.63 -1.42
CA PHE A 61 -6.15 12.81 -0.33
C PHE A 61 -7.01 12.84 0.94
N ARG A 62 -7.57 14.01 1.25
CA ARG A 62 -8.43 14.20 2.45
C ARG A 62 -9.81 13.55 2.30
N SER A 63 -10.24 13.21 1.09
CA SER A 63 -11.52 12.55 0.82
C SER A 63 -11.52 11.08 1.23
N VAL A 64 -10.33 10.47 1.34
CA VAL A 64 -10.14 9.09 1.78
C VAL A 64 -9.64 8.99 3.23
N CYS A 65 -9.61 10.11 3.96
CA CYS A 65 -9.14 10.17 5.35
C CYS A 65 -10.29 10.50 6.31
N GLU A 66 -10.43 9.71 7.39
CA GLU A 66 -11.38 10.01 8.47
C GLU A 66 -10.66 10.09 9.83
N PRO A 67 -10.58 11.27 10.47
CA PRO A 67 -9.95 11.43 11.78
C PRO A 67 -10.53 10.49 12.83
N ILE A 68 -9.67 9.89 13.68
CA ILE A 68 -10.11 8.99 14.75
C ILE A 68 -11.06 9.68 15.75
N MET A 69 -10.87 10.98 15.96
CA MET A 69 -11.73 11.79 16.83
C MET A 69 -13.14 11.95 16.28
N ASN A 70 -13.34 11.88 14.95
CA ASN A 70 -14.68 11.86 14.37
C ASN A 70 -15.34 10.49 14.52
N ILE A 71 -14.54 9.43 14.50
CA ILE A 71 -14.98 8.04 14.60
C ILE A 71 -15.37 7.69 16.05
N GLN A 72 -14.59 8.15 17.02
CA GLN A 72 -14.89 8.04 18.45
C GLN A 72 -14.72 9.43 19.12
N PRO A 73 -15.80 10.24 19.12
CA PRO A 73 -15.78 11.59 19.69
C PRO A 73 -15.40 11.65 21.16
N ALA A 74 -15.57 10.57 21.93
CA ALA A 74 -15.18 10.53 23.34
C ALA A 74 -13.69 10.81 23.56
N LEU A 75 -12.82 10.50 22.58
CA LEU A 75 -11.36 10.67 22.66
C LEU A 75 -10.90 12.12 22.87
N VAL A 76 -11.78 13.11 22.67
CA VAL A 76 -11.47 14.53 22.95
C VAL A 76 -11.42 14.82 24.45
N ASN A 77 -12.12 14.04 25.28
CA ASN A 77 -12.28 14.27 26.70
C ASN A 77 -11.58 13.20 27.52
N LEU A 78 -10.88 13.61 28.58
CA LEU A 78 -10.34 12.68 29.56
C LEU A 78 -11.47 11.89 30.23
N PRO A 79 -11.24 10.60 30.58
CA PRO A 79 -9.97 9.88 30.48
C PRO A 79 -9.69 9.23 29.11
N HIS A 80 -10.56 9.41 28.12
CA HIS A 80 -10.33 8.86 26.78
C HIS A 80 -9.23 9.65 26.06
N ARG A 81 -8.38 8.96 25.28
CA ARG A 81 -7.27 9.64 24.62
C ARG A 81 -6.76 8.97 23.36
N PHE A 82 -6.36 9.79 22.40
CA PHE A 82 -5.50 9.38 21.30
C PHE A 82 -4.05 9.81 21.60
N TYR A 83 -3.10 8.88 21.49
CA TYR A 83 -1.67 9.17 21.60
C TYR A 83 -0.98 8.93 20.26
N ARG A 84 -0.32 9.98 19.77
CA ARG A 84 0.55 9.86 18.60
C ARG A 84 1.89 9.25 19.02
N CYS A 85 2.02 7.93 18.86
CA CYS A 85 3.17 7.18 19.32
C CYS A 85 3.46 5.97 18.43
N MET A 86 4.68 5.46 18.51
CA MET A 86 5.06 4.13 18.05
C MET A 86 5.01 3.18 19.23
N VAL A 87 4.28 2.07 19.08
CA VAL A 87 4.34 0.95 20.02
C VAL A 87 5.51 0.07 19.59
N TYR A 88 6.47 -0.13 20.49
CA TYR A 88 7.67 -0.91 20.19
C TYR A 88 7.76 -2.20 20.98
N ASP A 89 6.86 -2.44 21.94
CA ASP A 89 6.80 -3.68 22.71
C ASP A 89 5.48 -3.74 23.50
N VAL A 90 5.06 -4.94 23.89
CA VAL A 90 3.94 -5.20 24.80
C VAL A 90 4.34 -6.27 25.79
N ASP A 91 4.27 -5.93 27.06
CA ASP A 91 4.41 -6.87 28.15
C ASP A 91 3.04 -7.43 28.52
N PHE A 92 2.79 -8.70 28.16
CA PHE A 92 1.50 -9.34 28.40
C PHE A 92 1.27 -9.70 29.86
N ASP A 93 2.34 -9.92 30.64
CA ASP A 93 2.29 -10.35 32.02
C ASP A 93 2.08 -9.15 32.96
N GLU A 94 2.82 -8.06 32.72
CA GLU A 94 2.65 -6.77 33.42
C GLU A 94 1.48 -5.93 32.88
N LYS A 95 0.88 -6.34 31.76
CA LYS A 95 -0.21 -5.64 31.06
C LYS A 95 0.11 -4.19 30.70
N VAL A 96 1.28 -4.01 30.06
CA VAL A 96 1.81 -2.70 29.67
C VAL A 96 2.12 -2.66 28.18
N VAL A 97 1.65 -1.61 27.51
CA VAL A 97 2.10 -1.25 26.15
C VAL A 97 3.23 -0.22 26.25
N LYS A 98 4.40 -0.55 25.71
CA LYS A 98 5.58 0.33 25.72
C LYS A 98 5.60 1.20 24.47
N CYS A 99 5.65 2.51 24.67
CA CYS A 99 5.44 3.50 23.61
C CYS A 99 6.60 4.51 23.53
N VAL A 100 6.88 4.97 22.30
CA VAL A 100 7.69 6.15 22.05
C VAL A 100 6.82 7.22 21.41
N GLY A 101 6.73 8.39 22.04
CA GLY A 101 6.00 9.54 21.53
C GLY A 101 6.58 10.04 20.22
N VAL A 102 5.72 10.25 19.21
CA VAL A 102 6.12 10.83 17.93
C VAL A 102 5.87 12.33 17.99
N GLY A 103 6.94 13.09 18.26
CA GLY A 103 6.93 14.55 18.29
C GLY A 103 6.81 15.18 16.90
N VAL A 104 7.69 16.15 16.61
CA VAL A 104 7.77 16.83 15.31
C VAL A 104 9.12 16.46 14.66
N PRO A 105 9.20 15.34 13.91
CA PRO A 105 10.42 14.94 13.22
C PRO A 105 10.94 16.08 12.33
N GLY A 106 12.24 16.37 12.40
CA GLY A 106 12.89 17.41 11.59
C GLY A 106 12.76 18.84 12.12
N ALA A 107 12.10 19.07 13.25
CA ALA A 107 12.05 20.40 13.87
C ALA A 107 13.39 20.78 14.51
N THR A 108 13.99 19.90 15.32
CA THR A 108 15.38 20.00 15.80
C THR A 108 15.91 18.60 16.14
N GLU A 109 17.22 18.38 16.01
CA GLU A 109 17.89 17.14 16.44
C GLU A 109 17.94 16.99 17.97
N LYS A 110 17.62 18.06 18.72
CA LYS A 110 17.72 18.11 20.19
C LYS A 110 16.40 17.88 20.93
N LEU A 111 15.32 17.54 20.22
CA LEU A 111 14.03 17.25 20.88
C LEU A 111 14.11 15.94 21.66
N PRO A 112 13.71 15.91 22.95
CA PRO A 112 13.75 14.69 23.74
C PRO A 112 12.78 13.64 23.19
N VAL A 113 13.24 12.40 23.12
CA VAL A 113 12.40 11.25 22.80
C VAL A 113 11.62 10.87 24.06
N HIS A 114 10.29 11.02 24.02
CA HIS A 114 9.43 10.69 25.16
C HIS A 114 9.06 9.21 25.15
N VAL A 115 9.66 8.42 26.03
CA VAL A 115 9.24 7.03 26.28
C VAL A 115 8.21 7.01 27.38
N PHE A 116 7.13 6.23 27.21
CA PHE A 116 6.08 6.09 28.21
C PHE A 116 5.38 4.74 28.09
N ASN A 117 4.72 4.34 29.17
CA ASN A 117 4.00 3.09 29.29
C ASN A 117 2.49 3.36 29.41
N VAL A 118 1.69 2.50 28.79
CA VAL A 118 0.23 2.54 28.88
C VAL A 118 -0.26 1.22 29.47
N GLN A 119 -0.85 1.28 30.66
CA GLN A 119 -1.49 0.11 31.27
C GLN A 119 -2.83 -0.19 30.61
N TYR A 120 -3.18 -1.48 30.53
CA TYR A 120 -4.44 -1.93 29.97
C TYR A 120 -5.12 -3.00 30.83
N ASP A 121 -6.46 -2.98 30.83
CA ASP A 121 -7.27 -4.11 31.27
C ASP A 121 -7.64 -5.01 30.10
N TYR A 122 -7.83 -4.40 28.92
CA TYR A 122 -8.06 -5.06 27.64
C TYR A 122 -7.19 -4.43 26.55
N LEU A 123 -6.54 -5.26 25.74
CA LEU A 123 -5.67 -4.83 24.66
C LEU A 123 -6.17 -5.36 23.32
N LEU A 124 -6.25 -4.48 22.32
CA LEU A 124 -6.50 -4.82 20.93
C LEU A 124 -5.33 -4.39 20.05
N LEU A 125 -4.62 -5.36 19.48
CA LEU A 125 -3.61 -5.14 18.44
C LEU A 125 -4.25 -5.11 17.05
N ALA A 126 -4.28 -3.95 16.43
CA ALA A 126 -4.87 -3.67 15.12
C ALA A 126 -3.95 -2.80 14.26
N HIS A 127 -2.63 -2.95 14.43
CA HIS A 127 -1.58 -2.16 13.79
C HIS A 127 -1.32 -2.52 12.33
N GLY A 128 -1.99 -3.57 11.82
CA GLY A 128 -1.98 -3.94 10.41
C GLY A 128 -0.69 -4.65 9.98
N SER A 129 -0.22 -4.35 8.78
CA SER A 129 0.85 -5.05 8.08
C SER A 129 1.72 -4.05 7.32
N ARG A 130 2.89 -4.51 6.85
CA ARG A 130 3.77 -3.75 5.96
C ARG A 130 3.73 -4.33 4.54
N PRO A 131 4.10 -3.55 3.51
CA PRO A 131 4.41 -4.11 2.20
C PRO A 131 5.49 -5.20 2.33
N ASN A 132 5.29 -6.34 1.67
CA ASN A 132 6.34 -7.36 1.59
C ASN A 132 7.19 -7.11 0.34
N THR A 133 8.47 -6.88 0.54
CA THR A 133 9.46 -6.69 -0.53
C THR A 133 10.03 -8.00 -1.04
N PHE A 134 9.76 -9.12 -0.36
CA PHE A 134 10.36 -10.44 -0.60
C PHE A 134 11.90 -10.40 -0.56
N ASN A 135 12.46 -9.44 0.18
CA ASN A 135 13.89 -9.13 0.22
C ASN A 135 14.51 -8.78 -1.15
N ILE A 136 13.69 -8.35 -2.11
CA ILE A 136 14.15 -7.93 -3.43
C ILE A 136 14.92 -6.60 -3.29
N PRO A 137 16.20 -6.54 -3.72
CA PRO A 137 17.02 -5.35 -3.58
C PRO A 137 16.42 -4.11 -4.24
N GLY A 138 16.52 -2.97 -3.55
CA GLY A 138 16.09 -1.66 -4.05
C GLY A 138 14.60 -1.36 -3.96
N VAL A 139 13.73 -2.33 -3.61
CA VAL A 139 12.28 -2.07 -3.50
C VAL A 139 11.98 -0.99 -2.46
N THR A 140 12.53 -1.10 -1.26
CA THR A 140 12.29 -0.14 -0.15
C THR A 140 12.76 1.28 -0.49
N ASP A 141 13.88 1.41 -1.20
CA ASP A 141 14.53 2.70 -1.42
C ASP A 141 14.08 3.40 -2.70
N LYS A 142 13.67 2.64 -3.72
CA LYS A 142 13.49 3.14 -5.09
C LYS A 142 12.07 2.95 -5.64
N ALA A 143 11.25 2.07 -5.05
CA ALA A 143 9.85 1.91 -5.42
C ALA A 143 8.93 2.69 -4.47
N PHE A 144 7.75 3.03 -4.97
CA PHE A 144 6.67 3.59 -4.15
C PHE A 144 5.68 2.50 -3.78
N PHE A 145 5.34 2.37 -2.50
CA PHE A 145 4.22 1.55 -2.08
C PHE A 145 2.88 2.30 -2.27
N LEU A 146 1.76 1.59 -2.18
CA LEU A 146 0.41 2.18 -2.30
C LEU A 146 -0.51 1.64 -1.19
N ARG A 147 -0.22 2.00 0.05
CA ARG A 147 -0.96 1.60 1.27
C ARG A 147 -1.38 2.80 2.11
N GLU A 148 -0.57 3.85 2.10
CA GLU A 148 -0.72 5.04 2.91
C GLU A 148 -0.86 6.32 2.08
N VAL A 149 -1.42 7.37 2.68
CA VAL A 149 -1.70 8.65 1.97
C VAL A 149 -0.42 9.41 1.64
N ASN A 150 0.61 9.33 2.48
CA ASN A 150 1.92 9.91 2.19
C ASN A 150 2.57 9.23 0.98
N GLU A 151 2.40 7.92 0.82
CA GLU A 151 2.91 7.17 -0.33
C GLU A 151 2.16 7.55 -1.61
N ALA A 152 0.82 7.63 -1.55
CA ALA A 152 0.01 8.11 -2.67
C ALA A 152 0.35 9.55 -3.09
N ARG A 153 0.65 10.43 -2.11
CA ARG A 153 1.20 11.78 -2.37
C ARG A 153 2.55 11.72 -3.07
N GLY A 154 3.45 10.84 -2.63
CA GLY A 154 4.74 10.60 -3.26
C GLY A 154 4.61 10.17 -4.72
N ILE A 155 3.69 9.24 -5.00
CA ILE A 155 3.36 8.80 -6.36
C ILE A 155 2.88 9.96 -7.23
N ARG A 156 1.86 10.72 -6.77
CA ARG A 156 1.33 11.88 -7.53
C ARG A 156 2.42 12.91 -7.79
N LYS A 157 3.23 13.22 -6.77
CA LYS A 157 4.35 14.15 -6.88
C LYS A 157 5.37 13.70 -7.92
N ARG A 158 5.84 12.44 -7.85
CA ARG A 158 6.80 11.88 -8.80
C ARG A 158 6.23 11.86 -10.22
N LEU A 159 4.97 11.48 -10.37
CA LEU A 159 4.29 11.46 -11.65
C LEU A 159 4.30 12.84 -12.32
N VAL A 160 3.85 13.88 -11.60
CA VAL A 160 3.83 15.26 -12.13
C VAL A 160 5.25 15.77 -12.41
N GLN A 161 6.21 15.50 -11.52
CA GLN A 161 7.62 15.87 -11.74
C GLN A 161 8.19 15.22 -13.00
N ASN A 162 7.92 13.94 -13.23
CA ASN A 162 8.39 13.24 -14.43
C ASN A 162 7.79 13.85 -15.69
N ILE A 163 6.51 14.23 -15.67
CA ILE A 163 5.86 14.91 -16.81
C ILE A 163 6.52 16.26 -17.08
N MET A 164 6.70 17.09 -16.05
CA MET A 164 7.36 18.39 -16.19
C MET A 164 8.80 18.26 -16.69
N ALA A 165 9.54 17.27 -16.19
CA ALA A 165 10.91 17.01 -16.63
C ALA A 165 10.95 16.49 -18.07
N ALA A 166 10.02 15.63 -18.46
CA ALA A 166 9.94 15.05 -19.79
C ALA A 166 9.58 16.07 -20.89
N ASP A 167 8.95 17.19 -20.53
CA ASP A 167 8.58 18.29 -21.42
C ASP A 167 9.68 19.35 -21.59
N LEU A 168 10.82 19.21 -20.89
CA LEU A 168 11.91 20.16 -21.00
C LEU A 168 12.55 20.08 -22.41
N PRO A 169 12.88 21.23 -23.03
CA PRO A 169 13.38 21.27 -24.41
C PRO A 169 14.74 20.57 -24.61
N THR A 170 15.48 20.34 -23.53
CA THR A 170 16.81 19.72 -23.54
C THR A 170 16.78 18.22 -23.27
N VAL A 171 15.62 17.63 -22.99
CA VAL A 171 15.51 16.21 -22.63
C VAL A 171 15.39 15.35 -23.89
N PRO A 172 16.28 14.36 -24.09
CA PRO A 172 16.20 13.46 -25.23
C PRO A 172 14.94 12.59 -25.20
N VAL A 173 14.44 12.20 -26.38
CA VAL A 173 13.22 11.39 -26.53
C VAL A 173 13.27 10.08 -25.73
N GLU A 174 14.43 9.41 -25.67
CA GLU A 174 14.57 8.17 -24.89
C GLU A 174 14.40 8.41 -23.38
N GLU A 175 14.90 9.54 -22.87
CA GLU A 175 14.72 9.91 -21.47
C GLU A 175 13.27 10.35 -21.19
N THR A 176 12.62 11.02 -22.14
CA THR A 176 11.17 11.31 -22.11
C THR A 176 10.35 10.02 -22.02
N LYS A 177 10.63 9.02 -22.87
CA LYS A 177 9.95 7.70 -22.83
C LYS A 177 10.15 7.02 -21.47
N ARG A 178 11.38 7.05 -20.93
CA ARG A 178 11.66 6.50 -19.61
C ARG A 178 10.85 7.21 -18.52
N LEU A 179 10.93 8.54 -18.43
CA LEU A 179 10.24 9.35 -17.42
C LEU A 179 8.72 9.11 -17.43
N LEU A 180 8.14 8.93 -18.62
CA LEU A 180 6.71 8.70 -18.83
C LEU A 180 6.31 7.21 -18.84
N HIS A 181 7.23 6.30 -18.58
CA HIS A 181 6.94 4.90 -18.33
C HIS A 181 6.76 4.65 -16.83
N THR A 182 5.61 4.10 -16.46
CA THR A 182 5.33 3.63 -15.10
C THR A 182 5.24 2.11 -15.07
N VAL A 183 6.00 1.49 -14.18
CA VAL A 183 5.93 0.05 -13.89
C VAL A 183 5.16 -0.17 -12.60
N VAL A 184 4.15 -1.04 -12.64
CA VAL A 184 3.35 -1.46 -11.50
C VAL A 184 3.65 -2.92 -11.21
N VAL A 185 4.19 -3.22 -10.03
CA VAL A 185 4.45 -4.59 -9.60
C VAL A 185 3.26 -5.09 -8.78
N GLY A 186 2.62 -6.15 -9.26
CA GLY A 186 1.40 -6.73 -8.69
C GLY A 186 0.15 -6.48 -9.55
N GLY A 187 -0.42 -7.56 -10.06
CA GLY A 187 -1.69 -7.64 -10.81
C GLY A 187 -2.92 -7.85 -9.92
N GLY A 188 -2.81 -7.55 -8.62
CA GLY A 188 -3.94 -7.56 -7.69
C GLY A 188 -4.86 -6.33 -7.86
N PRO A 189 -5.99 -6.28 -7.13
CA PRO A 189 -6.93 -5.16 -7.13
C PRO A 189 -6.27 -3.78 -7.10
N THR A 190 -5.41 -3.51 -6.12
CA THR A 190 -4.77 -2.20 -5.94
C THR A 190 -3.91 -1.78 -7.13
N GLY A 191 -3.07 -2.70 -7.63
CA GLY A 191 -2.20 -2.43 -8.79
C GLY A 191 -3.00 -2.18 -10.07
N ILE A 192 -4.06 -2.97 -10.29
CA ILE A 192 -4.93 -2.82 -11.47
C ILE A 192 -5.77 -1.53 -11.43
N GLU A 193 -6.33 -1.16 -10.28
CA GLU A 193 -7.06 0.11 -10.14
C GLU A 193 -6.13 1.30 -10.39
N PHE A 194 -4.91 1.26 -9.87
CA PHE A 194 -3.90 2.29 -10.15
C PHE A 194 -3.50 2.33 -11.62
N ALA A 195 -3.14 1.18 -12.21
CA ALA A 195 -2.69 1.10 -13.60
C ALA A 195 -3.76 1.58 -14.59
N THR A 196 -5.03 1.18 -14.38
CA THR A 196 -6.13 1.64 -15.23
C THR A 196 -6.42 3.13 -15.05
N SER A 197 -6.42 3.63 -13.81
CA SER A 197 -6.57 5.07 -13.53
C SER A 197 -5.47 5.89 -14.21
N LEU A 198 -4.21 5.44 -14.12
CA LEU A 198 -3.06 6.10 -14.73
C LEU A 198 -3.10 6.06 -16.27
N ALA A 199 -3.46 4.92 -16.86
CA ALA A 199 -3.58 4.80 -18.31
C ALA A 199 -4.67 5.73 -18.89
N GLU A 200 -5.76 5.96 -18.15
CA GLU A 200 -6.75 6.96 -18.53
C GLU A 200 -6.26 8.39 -18.34
N PHE A 201 -5.53 8.66 -17.25
CA PHE A 201 -4.90 9.96 -17.00
C PHE A 201 -3.98 10.35 -18.16
N PHE A 202 -3.10 9.44 -18.59
CA PHE A 202 -2.21 9.66 -19.72
C PHE A 202 -2.96 9.91 -21.03
N ARG A 203 -4.08 9.20 -21.28
CA ARG A 203 -4.86 9.42 -22.50
C ARG A 203 -5.68 10.71 -22.52
N LYS A 204 -6.33 11.04 -21.40
CA LYS A 204 -7.34 12.10 -21.35
C LYS A 204 -6.75 13.43 -20.90
N ASP A 205 -5.95 13.39 -19.83
CA ASP A 205 -5.48 14.60 -19.15
C ASP A 205 -4.15 15.07 -19.74
N ILE A 206 -3.17 14.19 -19.93
CA ILE A 206 -1.87 14.58 -20.53
C ILE A 206 -2.00 15.04 -21.98
N ALA A 207 -2.95 14.48 -22.74
CA ALA A 207 -3.27 14.96 -24.09
C ALA A 207 -3.71 16.45 -24.13
N ARG A 208 -4.22 16.99 -23.01
CA ARG A 208 -4.57 18.42 -22.87
C ARG A 208 -3.39 19.28 -22.45
N VAL A 209 -2.38 18.69 -21.80
CA VAL A 209 -1.14 19.37 -21.42
C VAL A 209 -0.20 19.44 -22.61
N SER A 210 0.15 18.30 -23.18
CA SER A 210 1.10 18.19 -24.30
C SER A 210 0.81 16.93 -25.11
N ARG A 211 0.31 17.12 -26.34
CA ARG A 211 0.01 16.00 -27.26
C ARG A 211 1.28 15.23 -27.67
N SER A 212 2.43 15.90 -27.73
CA SER A 212 3.71 15.27 -28.06
C SER A 212 4.20 14.32 -26.96
N LEU A 213 3.87 14.58 -25.69
CA LEU A 213 4.20 13.67 -24.59
C LEU A 213 3.30 12.43 -24.55
N GLN A 214 2.03 12.58 -24.91
CA GLN A 214 1.02 11.53 -24.79
C GLN A 214 1.46 10.21 -25.47
N GLN A 215 2.08 10.28 -26.64
CA GLN A 215 2.53 9.11 -27.40
C GLN A 215 3.66 8.32 -26.71
N HIS A 216 4.36 8.94 -25.76
CA HIS A 216 5.46 8.34 -25.01
C HIS A 216 5.03 7.76 -23.66
N CYS A 217 3.80 8.07 -23.22
CA CYS A 217 3.24 7.55 -21.97
C CYS A 217 3.00 6.04 -22.05
N LYS A 218 3.56 5.29 -21.09
CA LYS A 218 3.44 3.84 -21.03
C LYS A 218 3.14 3.37 -19.61
N VAL A 219 2.28 2.37 -19.47
CA VAL A 219 2.02 1.68 -18.20
C VAL A 219 2.26 0.19 -18.40
N THR A 220 3.14 -0.39 -17.59
CA THR A 220 3.39 -1.85 -17.58
C THR A 220 3.05 -2.43 -16.22
N VAL A 221 2.26 -3.49 -16.18
CA VAL A 221 1.96 -4.28 -14.97
C VAL A 221 2.76 -5.58 -15.04
N LEU A 222 3.55 -5.84 -14.01
CA LEU A 222 4.28 -7.08 -13.81
C LEU A 222 3.55 -7.93 -12.77
N GLU A 223 3.18 -9.15 -13.12
CA GLU A 223 2.53 -10.10 -12.21
C GLU A 223 3.12 -11.48 -12.41
N ALA A 224 3.59 -12.11 -11.34
CA ALA A 224 4.20 -13.45 -11.42
C ALA A 224 3.14 -14.54 -11.67
N ASN A 225 1.91 -14.35 -11.18
CA ASN A 225 0.81 -15.30 -11.31
C ASN A 225 -0.27 -14.77 -12.27
N GLU A 226 -1.54 -15.00 -11.93
CA GLU A 226 -2.68 -14.49 -12.67
C GLU A 226 -3.09 -13.08 -12.20
N VAL A 227 -3.18 -12.15 -13.16
CA VAL A 227 -3.82 -10.86 -12.94
C VAL A 227 -5.28 -11.06 -12.52
N LEU A 228 -5.71 -10.37 -11.46
CA LEU A 228 -7.06 -10.47 -10.90
C LEU A 228 -7.43 -11.91 -10.49
N GLY A 229 -6.45 -12.72 -10.05
CA GLY A 229 -6.64 -14.14 -9.70
C GLY A 229 -7.76 -14.45 -8.69
N THR A 230 -8.21 -13.47 -7.91
CA THR A 230 -9.35 -13.61 -6.97
C THR A 230 -10.72 -13.69 -7.66
N PHE A 231 -10.82 -13.32 -8.94
CA PHE A 231 -12.07 -13.31 -9.71
C PHE A 231 -12.20 -14.57 -10.59
N ASP A 232 -13.41 -14.91 -11.00
CA ASP A 232 -13.63 -16.00 -11.96
C ASP A 232 -13.06 -15.71 -13.35
N GLN A 233 -12.89 -16.74 -14.17
CA GLN A 233 -12.26 -16.63 -15.49
C GLN A 233 -12.98 -15.62 -16.41
N ALA A 234 -14.31 -15.53 -16.35
CA ALA A 234 -15.08 -14.64 -17.23
C ALA A 234 -14.86 -13.16 -16.89
N LEU A 235 -14.73 -12.84 -15.60
CA LEU A 235 -14.38 -11.51 -15.11
C LEU A 235 -12.90 -11.19 -15.35
N ARG A 236 -11.99 -12.16 -15.18
CA ARG A 236 -10.56 -11.99 -15.49
C ARG A 236 -10.32 -11.70 -16.97
N ASN A 237 -10.93 -12.48 -17.87
CA ASN A 237 -10.84 -12.26 -19.32
C ASN A 237 -11.41 -10.90 -19.75
N TYR A 238 -12.41 -10.39 -19.03
CA TYR A 238 -12.90 -9.04 -19.27
C TYR A 238 -11.92 -7.96 -18.77
N GLY A 239 -11.36 -8.15 -17.57
CA GLY A 239 -10.34 -7.26 -17.00
C GLY A 239 -9.11 -7.13 -17.90
N GLN A 240 -8.58 -8.27 -18.39
CA GLN A 240 -7.45 -8.29 -19.32
C GLN A 240 -7.74 -7.58 -20.64
N ARG A 241 -8.90 -7.81 -21.25
CA ARG A 241 -9.32 -7.07 -22.46
C ARG A 241 -9.40 -5.58 -22.19
N ARG A 242 -9.96 -5.17 -21.05
CA ARG A 242 -10.07 -3.76 -20.70
C ARG A 242 -8.70 -3.11 -20.46
N LEU A 243 -7.77 -3.82 -19.84
CA LEU A 243 -6.37 -3.38 -19.69
C LEU A 243 -5.72 -3.16 -21.05
N ALA A 244 -5.89 -4.10 -21.99
CA ALA A 244 -5.37 -3.99 -23.36
C ALA A 244 -6.01 -2.84 -24.15
N GLU A 245 -7.33 -2.62 -24.04
CA GLU A 245 -8.02 -1.44 -24.60
C GLU A 245 -7.46 -0.13 -24.03
N LEU A 246 -7.11 -0.15 -22.74
CA LEU A 246 -6.40 0.92 -22.06
C LEU A 246 -4.88 0.85 -22.30
N GLY A 247 -4.37 0.07 -23.25
CA GLY A 247 -2.95 0.02 -23.61
C GLY A 247 -2.00 -0.22 -22.43
N VAL A 248 -2.51 -0.83 -21.36
CA VAL A 248 -1.71 -1.28 -20.23
C VAL A 248 -1.05 -2.57 -20.66
N ASN A 249 0.28 -2.58 -20.71
CA ASN A 249 1.04 -3.77 -21.02
C ASN A 249 1.09 -4.69 -19.78
N VAL A 250 0.62 -5.92 -19.89
CA VAL A 250 0.67 -6.89 -18.79
C VAL A 250 1.68 -7.95 -19.13
N VAL A 251 2.68 -8.12 -18.27
CA VAL A 251 3.76 -9.10 -18.46
C VAL A 251 3.74 -10.09 -17.31
N ASN A 252 3.69 -11.38 -17.63
CA ASN A 252 3.78 -12.44 -16.64
C ASN A 252 5.25 -12.70 -16.30
N THR A 253 5.75 -12.04 -15.26
CA THR A 253 7.14 -12.18 -14.82
C THR A 253 7.29 -11.71 -13.38
N ALA A 254 8.31 -12.23 -12.69
CA ALA A 254 8.73 -11.75 -11.39
C ALA A 254 9.86 -10.72 -11.49
N VAL A 255 9.96 -9.84 -10.50
CA VAL A 255 11.01 -8.83 -10.38
C VAL A 255 12.15 -9.36 -9.51
N VAL A 256 13.40 -9.15 -9.94
CA VAL A 256 14.60 -9.56 -9.19
C VAL A 256 15.32 -8.39 -8.52
N SER A 257 15.19 -7.18 -9.06
CA SER A 257 15.70 -5.97 -8.41
C SER A 257 15.00 -4.71 -8.93
N VAL A 258 15.03 -3.66 -8.11
CA VAL A 258 14.62 -2.30 -8.50
C VAL A 258 15.86 -1.41 -8.55
N THR A 259 16.07 -0.75 -9.69
CA THR A 259 17.20 0.16 -9.91
C THR A 259 16.72 1.61 -9.87
N GLU A 260 17.63 2.58 -9.94
CA GLU A 260 17.24 4.01 -9.96
C GLU A 260 16.48 4.38 -11.24
N ARG A 261 16.67 3.59 -12.30
CA ARG A 261 16.11 3.84 -13.63
C ARG A 261 15.01 2.87 -14.02
N GLY A 262 14.64 1.88 -13.21
CA GLY A 262 13.64 0.89 -13.60
C GLY A 262 13.62 -0.39 -12.75
N VAL A 263 13.23 -1.50 -13.37
CA VAL A 263 13.21 -2.83 -12.75
C VAL A 263 13.93 -3.85 -13.61
N VAL A 264 14.49 -4.88 -12.97
CA VAL A 264 15.05 -6.06 -13.63
C VAL A 264 14.12 -7.23 -13.39
N THR A 265 13.78 -7.97 -14.44
CA THR A 265 12.89 -9.14 -14.36
C THR A 265 13.69 -10.44 -14.26
N THR A 266 13.02 -11.52 -13.87
CA THR A 266 13.58 -12.88 -13.86
C THR A 266 14.06 -13.36 -15.23
N GLY A 267 13.52 -12.82 -16.33
CA GLY A 267 13.97 -13.10 -17.69
C GLY A 267 15.25 -12.34 -18.11
N GLY A 268 15.83 -11.54 -17.20
CA GLY A 268 16.98 -10.68 -17.50
C GLY A 268 16.63 -9.37 -18.19
N GLU A 269 15.34 -9.12 -18.49
CA GLU A 269 14.90 -7.88 -19.12
C GLU A 269 15.00 -6.70 -18.16
N VAL A 270 15.48 -5.56 -18.66
CA VAL A 270 15.52 -4.30 -17.93
C VAL A 270 14.42 -3.38 -18.46
N LEU A 271 13.44 -3.10 -17.61
CA LEU A 271 12.36 -2.17 -17.93
C LEU A 271 12.67 -0.82 -17.31
N GLU A 272 13.23 0.09 -18.11
CA GLU A 272 13.47 1.46 -17.67
C GLU A 272 12.16 2.22 -17.44
N ALA A 273 12.01 2.87 -16.29
CA ALA A 273 10.82 3.59 -15.86
C ALA A 273 11.17 4.82 -15.02
N GLY A 274 10.34 5.85 -15.10
CA GLY A 274 10.42 7.04 -14.25
C GLY A 274 9.75 6.85 -12.89
N LEU A 275 8.87 5.85 -12.79
CA LEU A 275 8.10 5.54 -11.60
C LEU A 275 7.89 4.01 -11.51
N VAL A 276 8.25 3.45 -10.36
CA VAL A 276 7.96 2.06 -10.01
C VAL A 276 7.02 2.05 -8.81
N VAL A 277 5.86 1.40 -8.94
CA VAL A 277 4.89 1.25 -7.87
C VAL A 277 4.80 -0.21 -7.45
N TRP A 278 5.14 -0.50 -6.20
CA TRP A 278 5.09 -1.82 -5.60
C TRP A 278 3.76 -2.02 -4.88
N SER A 279 2.88 -2.84 -5.45
CA SER A 279 1.51 -3.06 -4.97
C SER A 279 1.21 -4.51 -4.61
N THR A 280 2.25 -5.34 -4.49
CA THR A 280 2.16 -6.77 -4.13
C THR A 280 2.82 -7.04 -2.78
N GLY A 281 2.42 -8.15 -2.16
CA GLY A 281 3.02 -8.64 -0.93
C GLY A 281 2.53 -7.93 0.32
N VAL A 282 2.12 -8.71 1.31
CA VAL A 282 1.78 -8.24 2.66
C VAL A 282 2.63 -9.03 3.64
N GLY A 283 3.29 -8.32 4.55
CA GLY A 283 4.23 -8.88 5.51
C GLY A 283 3.99 -8.38 6.94
N PRO A 284 4.61 -9.05 7.93
CA PRO A 284 4.50 -8.66 9.33
C PRO A 284 5.13 -7.28 9.57
N THR A 285 4.63 -6.59 10.58
CA THR A 285 5.30 -5.39 11.09
C THR A 285 6.43 -5.78 12.06
N MET A 286 7.35 -4.87 12.35
CA MET A 286 8.36 -5.09 13.40
C MET A 286 7.72 -5.42 14.75
N LEU A 287 6.63 -4.72 15.12
CA LEU A 287 5.87 -5.03 16.34
C LEU A 287 5.33 -6.47 16.29
N THR A 288 4.79 -6.92 15.16
CA THR A 288 4.33 -8.31 15.03
C THR A 288 5.45 -9.31 15.27
N GLN A 289 6.66 -9.04 14.77
CA GLN A 289 7.80 -9.97 14.84
C GLN A 289 8.35 -10.13 16.26
N ILE A 290 8.41 -9.02 17.02
CA ILE A 290 9.02 -9.02 18.36
C ILE A 290 8.10 -9.50 19.48
N LEU A 291 6.78 -9.46 19.27
CA LEU A 291 5.81 -9.84 20.32
C LEU A 291 5.95 -11.31 20.68
N GLU A 292 6.10 -11.60 21.98
CA GLU A 292 6.20 -12.93 22.57
C GLU A 292 4.83 -13.65 22.58
N CYS A 293 4.39 -14.06 21.39
CA CYS A 293 3.16 -14.83 21.19
C CYS A 293 3.28 -15.72 19.95
N ASP A 294 2.38 -16.70 19.84
CA ASP A 294 2.37 -17.66 18.75
C ASP A 294 2.15 -16.92 17.41
N LYS A 295 2.87 -17.33 16.37
CA LYS A 295 2.71 -16.83 15.00
C LYS A 295 2.19 -17.91 14.07
N THR A 296 1.50 -17.49 13.01
CA THR A 296 1.15 -18.38 11.91
C THR A 296 2.35 -18.57 10.97
N SER A 297 2.24 -19.49 10.01
CA SER A 297 3.26 -19.69 8.97
C SER A 297 3.50 -18.46 8.07
N GLN A 298 2.60 -17.47 8.10
CA GLN A 298 2.76 -16.19 7.41
C GLN A 298 3.25 -15.07 8.34
N GLU A 299 3.80 -15.42 9.51
CA GLU A 299 4.32 -14.49 10.52
C GLU A 299 3.25 -13.51 11.05
N ARG A 300 1.96 -13.88 11.00
CA ARG A 300 0.86 -13.11 11.62
C ARG A 300 0.64 -13.60 13.04
N ILE A 301 0.11 -12.74 13.91
CA ILE A 301 -0.28 -13.12 15.28
C ILE A 301 -1.34 -14.22 15.21
N SER A 302 -1.07 -15.37 15.83
CA SER A 302 -2.04 -16.47 15.92
C SER A 302 -3.15 -16.10 16.90
N VAL A 303 -4.39 -16.28 16.47
CA VAL A 303 -5.58 -16.04 17.29
C VAL A 303 -6.55 -17.22 17.29
N ASP A 304 -7.36 -17.31 18.33
CA ASP A 304 -8.47 -18.28 18.41
C ASP A 304 -9.74 -17.79 17.67
N GLU A 305 -10.83 -18.55 17.77
CA GLU A 305 -12.14 -18.23 17.18
C GLU A 305 -12.79 -16.96 17.75
N ASN A 306 -12.32 -16.46 18.89
CA ASN A 306 -12.78 -15.22 19.52
C ASN A 306 -11.78 -14.06 19.29
N LEU A 307 -10.78 -14.28 18.44
CA LEU A 307 -9.71 -13.33 18.11
C LEU A 307 -8.79 -12.98 19.30
N ARG A 308 -8.69 -13.86 20.31
CA ARG A 308 -7.74 -13.74 21.40
C ARG A 308 -6.36 -14.21 20.94
N ILE A 309 -5.31 -13.49 21.32
CA ILE A 309 -3.92 -13.86 20.99
C ILE A 309 -3.55 -15.17 21.69
N LEU A 310 -2.84 -16.06 21.00
CA LEU A 310 -2.33 -17.30 21.55
C LEU A 310 -0.86 -17.17 22.00
N ARG A 311 -0.50 -17.77 23.13
CA ARG A 311 0.87 -17.99 23.60
C ARG A 311 0.95 -19.41 24.16
N ASP A 312 1.89 -20.22 23.67
CA ASP A 312 2.03 -21.64 24.00
C ASP A 312 0.74 -22.44 23.72
N GLY A 313 0.05 -22.11 22.63
CA GLY A 313 -1.20 -22.73 22.20
C GLY A 313 -2.43 -22.34 23.04
N LYS A 314 -2.30 -21.41 23.99
CA LYS A 314 -3.40 -20.99 24.89
C LYS A 314 -3.72 -19.49 24.72
N PRO A 315 -5.00 -19.09 24.82
CA PRO A 315 -5.37 -17.69 24.71
C PRO A 315 -4.86 -16.88 25.91
N ILE A 316 -4.22 -15.75 25.62
CA ILE A 316 -3.84 -14.76 26.63
C ILE A 316 -5.12 -14.04 27.09
N PRO A 317 -5.41 -13.98 28.40
CA PRO A 317 -6.61 -13.31 28.90
C PRO A 317 -6.65 -11.82 28.52
N ASN A 318 -7.80 -11.37 28.01
CA ASN A 318 -8.09 -9.97 27.67
C ASN A 318 -7.20 -9.32 26.59
N VAL A 319 -6.44 -10.12 25.84
CA VAL A 319 -5.59 -9.62 24.75
C VAL A 319 -6.08 -10.17 23.41
N PHE A 320 -6.33 -9.26 22.47
CA PHE A 320 -6.96 -9.55 21.17
C PHE A 320 -6.11 -8.99 20.03
N ALA A 321 -6.21 -9.60 18.84
CA ALA A 321 -5.61 -9.07 17.63
C ALA A 321 -6.53 -9.21 16.42
N ALA A 322 -6.47 -8.24 15.49
CA ALA A 322 -7.36 -8.19 14.34
C ALA A 322 -6.73 -7.53 13.11
N GLY A 323 -7.41 -7.70 11.97
CA GLY A 323 -6.99 -7.19 10.67
C GLY A 323 -5.78 -7.94 10.11
N ASP A 324 -4.99 -7.25 9.31
CA ASP A 324 -3.87 -7.86 8.59
C ASP A 324 -2.77 -8.41 9.54
N SER A 325 -2.72 -7.91 10.79
CA SER A 325 -1.73 -8.31 11.79
C SER A 325 -1.94 -9.73 12.37
N ALA A 326 -3.14 -10.29 12.25
CA ALA A 326 -3.54 -11.49 12.98
C ALA A 326 -4.36 -12.46 12.13
N ALA A 327 -4.19 -13.77 12.35
CA ALA A 327 -4.94 -14.82 11.67
C ALA A 327 -5.23 -15.99 12.60
N ASN A 328 -6.39 -16.61 12.41
CA ASN A 328 -6.63 -17.94 12.96
C ASN A 328 -5.82 -18.94 12.11
N ALA A 329 -4.94 -19.70 12.76
CA ALA A 329 -4.04 -20.63 12.06
C ALA A 329 -4.80 -21.79 11.38
N LYS A 330 -5.96 -22.18 11.91
CA LYS A 330 -6.79 -23.26 11.35
C LYS A 330 -7.63 -22.78 10.18
N GLU A 331 -8.16 -21.56 10.28
CA GLU A 331 -9.03 -20.95 9.27
C GLU A 331 -8.53 -19.54 8.91
N PRO A 332 -7.41 -19.42 8.17
CA PRO A 332 -6.82 -18.13 7.86
C PRO A 332 -7.71 -17.35 6.90
N LEU A 333 -8.04 -16.11 7.30
CA LEU A 333 -8.76 -15.16 6.47
C LEU A 333 -7.80 -14.25 5.68
N PRO A 334 -8.19 -13.81 4.47
CA PRO A 334 -7.35 -12.96 3.63
C PRO A 334 -7.18 -11.56 4.25
N THR A 335 -6.06 -10.91 3.95
CA THR A 335 -5.71 -9.54 4.39
C THR A 335 -6.52 -8.49 3.62
N LEU A 336 -7.82 -8.40 3.96
CA LEU A 336 -8.78 -7.51 3.31
C LEU A 336 -9.37 -6.50 4.29
N ALA A 337 -9.56 -5.27 3.82
CA ALA A 337 -10.31 -4.24 4.54
C ALA A 337 -11.69 -4.73 5.04
N ALA A 338 -12.39 -5.53 4.22
CA ALA A 338 -13.69 -6.10 4.57
C ALA A 338 -13.62 -7.08 5.76
N VAL A 339 -12.55 -7.87 5.86
CA VAL A 339 -12.29 -8.78 7.00
C VAL A 339 -11.97 -7.95 8.24
N ALA A 340 -11.00 -7.03 8.13
CA ALA A 340 -10.58 -6.17 9.24
C ALA A 340 -11.75 -5.34 9.80
N ARG A 341 -12.61 -4.78 8.94
CA ARG A 341 -13.82 -4.04 9.33
C ARG A 341 -14.76 -4.89 10.19
N ARG A 342 -14.99 -6.15 9.78
CA ARG A 342 -15.88 -7.08 10.49
C ARG A 342 -15.27 -7.53 11.82
N GLN A 343 -13.99 -7.86 11.83
CA GLN A 343 -13.26 -8.21 13.06
C GLN A 343 -13.28 -7.05 14.06
N GLY A 344 -13.00 -5.82 13.61
CA GLY A 344 -13.07 -4.63 14.45
C GLY A 344 -14.47 -4.38 15.02
N THR A 345 -15.50 -4.46 14.17
CA THR A 345 -16.90 -4.32 14.62
C THR A 345 -17.27 -5.37 15.65
N TYR A 346 -16.93 -6.63 15.39
CA TYR A 346 -17.15 -7.75 16.30
C TYR A 346 -16.45 -7.51 17.65
N LEU A 347 -15.16 -7.19 17.65
CA LEU A 347 -14.41 -6.98 18.88
C LEU A 347 -14.93 -5.82 19.70
N GLY A 348 -15.30 -4.70 19.09
CA GLY A 348 -15.90 -3.59 19.84
C GLY A 348 -17.22 -3.97 20.50
N GLU A 349 -18.06 -4.79 19.85
CA GLU A 349 -19.31 -5.29 20.43
C GLU A 349 -19.06 -6.34 21.53
N GLN A 350 -18.14 -7.26 21.31
CA GLN A 350 -17.82 -8.32 22.27
C GLN A 350 -17.08 -7.81 23.49
N LEU A 351 -16.19 -6.81 23.36
CA LEU A 351 -15.55 -6.16 24.49
C LEU A 351 -16.58 -5.46 25.39
N ASN A 352 -17.60 -4.82 24.81
CA ASN A 352 -18.70 -4.27 25.61
C ASN A 352 -19.42 -5.37 26.42
N HIS A 353 -19.65 -6.54 25.82
CA HIS A 353 -20.25 -7.68 26.53
C HIS A 353 -19.33 -8.25 27.59
N LEU A 354 -18.05 -8.43 27.29
CA LEU A 354 -17.05 -8.93 28.22
C LEU A 354 -16.94 -8.02 29.45
N ILE A 355 -16.90 -6.70 29.26
CA ILE A 355 -16.82 -5.71 30.34
C ILE A 355 -18.08 -5.70 31.21
N THR A 356 -19.26 -5.84 30.61
CA THR A 356 -20.54 -5.70 31.34
C THR A 356 -21.08 -7.00 31.92
N LYS A 357 -20.78 -8.14 31.29
CA LYS A 357 -21.34 -9.46 31.62
C LYS A 357 -20.28 -10.49 31.98
N GLY A 358 -18.99 -10.17 31.84
CA GLY A 358 -17.88 -11.09 32.13
C GLY A 358 -17.62 -12.14 31.06
N THR A 359 -18.40 -12.20 29.97
CA THR A 359 -18.25 -13.20 28.91
C THR A 359 -18.50 -12.63 27.51
N MET A 360 -17.82 -13.19 26.51
CA MET A 360 -18.16 -12.98 25.10
C MET A 360 -19.40 -13.82 24.74
N THR A 361 -20.20 -13.38 23.76
CA THR A 361 -21.49 -13.99 23.42
C THR A 361 -21.42 -14.96 22.25
N LYS A 362 -20.49 -14.77 21.32
CA LYS A 362 -20.34 -15.62 20.13
C LYS A 362 -18.92 -15.57 19.58
N SER A 363 -18.49 -16.61 18.88
CA SER A 363 -17.24 -16.63 18.11
C SER A 363 -17.34 -15.79 16.83
N PHE A 364 -16.19 -15.42 16.27
CA PHE A 364 -16.11 -14.65 15.05
C PHE A 364 -16.35 -15.52 13.82
N GLU A 365 -17.34 -15.16 13.02
CA GLU A 365 -17.61 -15.79 11.74
C GLU A 365 -17.52 -14.77 10.60
N TYR A 366 -16.78 -15.12 9.55
CA TYR A 366 -16.65 -14.29 8.36
C TYR A 366 -17.48 -14.83 7.22
N GLN A 367 -18.34 -13.98 6.67
CA GLN A 367 -19.04 -14.25 5.42
C GLN A 367 -18.61 -13.23 4.37
N SER A 368 -17.99 -13.70 3.30
CA SER A 368 -17.59 -12.83 2.19
C SER A 368 -18.83 -12.22 1.53
N LEU A 369 -18.80 -10.90 1.36
CA LEU A 369 -19.81 -10.17 0.56
C LEU A 369 -19.47 -10.21 -0.93
N GLY A 370 -18.25 -10.60 -1.28
CA GLY A 370 -17.72 -10.50 -2.63
C GLY A 370 -16.47 -9.64 -2.72
N SER A 371 -16.07 -9.35 -3.96
CA SER A 371 -14.93 -8.49 -4.31
C SER A 371 -15.27 -7.67 -5.53
N MET A 372 -14.68 -6.48 -5.62
CA MET A 372 -14.90 -5.57 -6.73
C MET A 372 -13.64 -4.78 -7.04
N VAL A 373 -13.43 -4.47 -8.31
CA VAL A 373 -12.27 -3.74 -8.82
C VAL A 373 -12.74 -2.78 -9.91
N SER A 374 -12.37 -1.51 -9.80
CA SER A 374 -12.55 -0.53 -10.86
C SER A 374 -11.52 -0.75 -11.99
N LEU A 375 -11.94 -0.55 -13.23
CA LEU A 375 -11.12 -0.72 -14.43
C LEU A 375 -11.14 0.60 -15.23
N GLY A 376 -10.76 1.67 -14.55
CA GLY A 376 -10.89 3.06 -15.00
C GLY A 376 -12.27 3.67 -14.76
N ASP A 377 -12.55 4.78 -15.42
CA ASP A 377 -13.73 5.63 -15.25
C ASP A 377 -14.99 5.06 -15.94
N ALA A 378 -14.84 4.04 -16.78
CA ALA A 378 -15.91 3.52 -17.64
C ALA A 378 -16.34 2.08 -17.31
N SER A 379 -15.61 1.37 -16.45
CA SER A 379 -15.88 -0.05 -16.20
C SER A 379 -15.39 -0.51 -14.83
N ALA A 380 -16.00 -1.59 -14.32
CA ALA A 380 -15.54 -2.34 -13.18
C ALA A 380 -15.89 -3.82 -13.34
N ILE A 381 -15.34 -4.65 -12.46
CA ILE A 381 -15.77 -6.04 -12.25
C ILE A 381 -16.23 -6.21 -10.81
N VAL A 382 -17.33 -6.93 -10.62
CA VAL A 382 -17.91 -7.21 -9.31
C VAL A 382 -18.23 -8.70 -9.27
N SER A 383 -17.83 -9.37 -8.20
CA SER A 383 -18.21 -10.74 -7.87
C SER A 383 -18.85 -10.74 -6.50
N LEU A 384 -20.12 -11.14 -6.39
CA LEU A 384 -20.88 -11.18 -5.15
C LEU A 384 -21.19 -12.61 -4.71
N GLY A 385 -21.32 -12.79 -3.40
CA GLY A 385 -21.86 -14.02 -2.79
C GLY A 385 -20.82 -15.10 -2.53
N SER A 386 -21.00 -15.80 -1.41
CA SER A 386 -20.11 -16.90 -0.97
C SER A 386 -20.51 -18.28 -1.52
N LYS A 387 -21.80 -18.52 -1.80
CA LYS A 387 -22.35 -19.83 -2.23
C LYS A 387 -22.84 -19.86 -3.69
N ARG A 388 -23.31 -18.73 -4.21
CA ARG A 388 -23.63 -18.53 -5.64
C ARG A 388 -22.89 -17.28 -6.09
N LYS A 389 -21.73 -17.47 -6.75
CA LYS A 389 -20.91 -16.37 -7.26
C LYS A 389 -21.68 -15.69 -8.39
N LEU A 390 -22.26 -14.53 -8.11
CA LEU A 390 -22.89 -13.70 -9.14
C LEU A 390 -21.86 -12.65 -9.57
N GLY A 391 -21.33 -12.81 -10.77
CA GLY A 391 -20.40 -11.88 -11.39
C GLY A 391 -21.09 -10.95 -12.37
N PHE A 392 -20.78 -9.65 -12.33
CA PHE A 392 -21.18 -8.71 -13.37
C PHE A 392 -20.08 -7.67 -13.63
N ARG A 393 -20.12 -7.05 -14.81
CA ARG A 393 -19.02 -6.26 -15.37
C ARG A 393 -19.51 -5.04 -16.14
N GLY A 394 -18.60 -4.14 -16.49
CA GLY A 394 -18.90 -2.96 -17.31
C GLY A 394 -19.47 -1.80 -16.50
N LEU A 395 -20.23 -0.94 -17.16
CA LEU A 395 -20.77 0.29 -16.56
C LEU A 395 -21.72 0.02 -15.38
N LYS A 396 -22.54 -1.04 -15.45
CA LYS A 396 -23.43 -1.44 -14.35
C LYS A 396 -22.63 -1.83 -13.09
N ALA A 397 -21.51 -2.53 -13.28
CA ALA A 397 -20.59 -2.87 -12.20
C ALA A 397 -19.90 -1.63 -11.63
N LEU A 398 -19.56 -0.65 -12.47
CA LEU A 398 -18.96 0.61 -12.02
C LEU A 398 -19.92 1.41 -11.12
N TRP A 399 -21.19 1.55 -11.50
CA TRP A 399 -22.18 2.24 -10.67
C TRP A 399 -22.42 1.52 -9.34
N PHE A 400 -22.45 0.19 -9.35
CA PHE A 400 -22.50 -0.60 -8.13
C PHE A 400 -21.28 -0.33 -7.24
N TRP A 401 -20.07 -0.36 -7.82
CA TRP A 401 -18.82 -0.09 -7.12
C TRP A 401 -18.82 1.31 -6.48
N LYS A 402 -19.22 2.35 -7.23
CA LYS A 402 -19.32 3.73 -6.74
C LYS A 402 -20.32 3.85 -5.60
N SER A 403 -21.51 3.27 -5.78
CA SER A 403 -22.57 3.26 -4.76
C SER A 403 -22.11 2.55 -3.48
N ALA A 404 -21.55 1.34 -3.60
CA ALA A 404 -21.09 0.56 -2.47
C ALA A 404 -20.03 1.29 -1.64
N TYR A 405 -19.01 1.88 -2.27
CA TYR A 405 -18.01 2.65 -1.52
C TYR A 405 -18.56 3.95 -0.94
N LEU A 406 -19.45 4.65 -1.64
CA LEU A 406 -20.10 5.84 -1.09
C LEU A 406 -20.93 5.50 0.16
N THR A 407 -21.57 4.33 0.21
CA THR A 407 -22.28 3.86 1.40
C THR A 407 -21.33 3.46 2.54
N MET A 408 -20.18 2.87 2.23
CA MET A 408 -19.20 2.41 3.22
C MET A 408 -18.38 3.54 3.87
N ILE A 409 -18.22 4.68 3.20
CA ILE A 409 -17.58 5.87 3.78
C ILE A 409 -18.39 6.32 5.00
N GLY A 410 -17.71 6.55 6.12
CA GLY A 410 -18.37 6.85 7.39
C GLY A 410 -19.03 8.23 7.43
N SER A 411 -18.28 9.30 7.10
CA SER A 411 -18.76 10.67 7.28
C SER A 411 -19.46 11.23 6.04
N LEU A 412 -20.53 12.01 6.27
CA LEU A 412 -21.24 12.73 5.21
C LEU A 412 -20.32 13.70 4.45
N ARG A 413 -19.39 14.35 5.16
CA ARG A 413 -18.37 15.22 4.58
C ARG A 413 -17.50 14.48 3.56
N SER A 414 -16.96 13.32 3.92
CA SER A 414 -16.12 12.53 3.02
C SER A 414 -16.92 11.98 1.84
N LYS A 415 -18.20 11.60 2.04
CA LYS A 415 -19.12 11.24 0.93
C LYS A 415 -19.30 12.37 -0.06
N LEU A 416 -19.58 13.58 0.43
CA LEU A 416 -19.75 14.76 -0.41
C LEU A 416 -18.46 15.06 -1.19
N TYR A 417 -17.30 15.01 -0.55
CA TYR A 417 -16.02 15.22 -1.23
C TYR A 417 -15.74 14.18 -2.32
N VAL A 418 -15.98 12.89 -2.04
CA VAL A 418 -15.81 11.84 -3.04
C VAL A 418 -16.76 12.04 -4.22
N PHE A 419 -18.03 12.34 -3.96
CA PHE A 419 -19.02 12.61 -5.00
C PHE A 419 -18.63 13.82 -5.86
N VAL A 420 -18.31 14.96 -5.23
CA VAL A 420 -17.91 16.19 -5.92
C VAL A 420 -16.64 15.97 -6.74
N ASN A 421 -15.64 15.27 -6.22
CA ASN A 421 -14.40 14.99 -6.96
C ASN A 421 -14.63 14.04 -8.14
N TRP A 422 -15.48 13.01 -7.99
CA TRP A 422 -15.84 12.15 -9.13
C TRP A 422 -16.55 12.91 -10.24
N CYS A 423 -17.48 13.80 -9.90
CA CYS A 423 -18.14 14.65 -10.89
C CYS A 423 -17.16 15.66 -11.50
N GLY A 424 -16.35 16.30 -10.65
CA GLY A 424 -15.37 17.31 -11.04
C GLY A 424 -14.31 16.76 -11.98
N SER A 425 -13.67 15.64 -11.63
CA SER A 425 -12.66 14.99 -12.49
C SER A 425 -13.23 14.52 -13.83
N HIS A 426 -14.50 14.15 -13.88
CA HIS A 426 -15.17 13.76 -15.13
C HIS A 426 -15.50 14.97 -16.02
N ILE A 427 -15.85 16.12 -15.44
CA ILE A 427 -16.25 17.33 -16.20
C ILE A 427 -15.03 18.21 -16.54
N PHE A 428 -14.17 18.47 -15.56
CA PHE A 428 -13.11 19.49 -15.62
C PHE A 428 -11.70 18.93 -15.77
N SER A 429 -11.56 17.61 -16.06
CA SER A 429 -10.28 16.89 -15.97
C SER A 429 -9.74 16.76 -14.54
N ARG A 430 -8.70 15.93 -14.38
CA ARG A 430 -8.02 15.73 -13.10
C ARG A 430 -7.01 16.85 -12.85
N ASP A 431 -6.82 17.20 -11.59
CA ASP A 431 -5.86 18.25 -11.20
C ASP A 431 -4.41 17.73 -11.24
N ILE A 432 -3.56 18.42 -12.00
CA ILE A 432 -2.13 18.11 -12.19
C ILE A 432 -1.19 19.08 -11.48
N THR A 433 -1.72 19.91 -10.59
CA THR A 433 -0.94 20.94 -9.89
C THR A 433 0.24 20.31 -9.13
N TYR A 434 1.45 20.80 -9.42
CA TYR A 434 2.64 20.46 -8.65
C TYR A 434 2.74 21.37 -7.41
N ILE A 435 2.72 20.76 -6.24
CA ILE A 435 2.97 21.46 -4.98
C ILE A 435 4.39 21.09 -4.53
N GLY A 436 5.32 22.05 -4.65
CA GLY A 436 6.70 21.89 -4.21
C GLY A 436 6.84 22.03 -2.69
N ASP A 437 7.67 21.18 -2.08
CA ASP A 437 7.97 21.25 -0.63
C ASP A 437 9.22 22.09 -0.32
N LEU A 438 9.92 22.58 -1.35
CA LEU A 438 11.20 23.28 -1.23
C LEU A 438 11.03 24.76 -1.55
N SER A 439 11.68 25.63 -0.76
CA SER A 439 11.88 27.02 -1.15
C SER A 439 12.81 27.09 -2.36
N GLU A 440 12.69 28.18 -3.11
CA GLU A 440 13.49 28.43 -4.30
C GLU A 440 15.01 28.32 -4.00
N ASP A 441 15.47 28.94 -2.92
CA ASP A 441 16.87 28.84 -2.46
C ASP A 441 17.35 27.40 -2.21
N ARG A 442 16.50 26.56 -1.61
CA ARG A 442 16.86 25.15 -1.36
C ARG A 442 16.92 24.37 -2.66
N LEU A 443 16.00 24.64 -3.57
CA LEU A 443 15.98 24.02 -4.89
C LEU A 443 17.25 24.38 -5.68
N TYR A 444 17.64 25.67 -5.72
CA TYR A 444 18.88 26.10 -6.37
C TYR A 444 20.11 25.42 -5.77
N LYS A 445 20.20 25.33 -4.44
CA LYS A 445 21.33 24.65 -3.77
C LYS A 445 21.42 23.18 -4.15
N ILE A 446 20.29 22.48 -4.22
CA ILE A 446 20.25 21.07 -4.63
C ILE A 446 20.69 20.92 -6.09
N LEU A 447 20.14 21.73 -6.99
CA LEU A 447 20.48 21.68 -8.42
C LEU A 447 21.95 22.03 -8.68
N ALA A 448 22.46 23.07 -8.02
CA ALA A 448 23.89 23.42 -8.08
C ALA A 448 24.77 22.28 -7.57
N GLY A 449 24.38 21.64 -6.45
CA GLY A 449 25.07 20.47 -5.92
C GLY A 449 25.09 19.29 -6.91
N HIS A 450 23.97 19.03 -7.60
CA HIS A 450 23.89 18.00 -8.63
C HIS A 450 24.81 18.30 -9.82
N GLU A 451 24.84 19.55 -10.30
CA GLU A 451 25.69 19.94 -11.43
C GLU A 451 27.17 19.87 -11.07
N VAL A 452 27.55 20.32 -9.87
CA VAL A 452 28.94 20.19 -9.37
C VAL A 452 29.34 18.72 -9.26
N SER A 453 28.46 17.86 -8.73
CA SER A 453 28.72 16.41 -8.65
C SER A 453 28.87 15.79 -10.05
N ARG A 454 27.99 16.15 -10.99
CA ARG A 454 28.06 15.70 -12.38
C ARG A 454 29.35 16.15 -13.06
N ALA A 455 29.73 17.41 -12.90
CA ALA A 455 30.97 17.96 -13.45
C ALA A 455 32.21 17.26 -12.88
N LYS A 456 32.22 16.94 -11.57
CA LYS A 456 33.30 16.22 -10.91
C LYS A 456 33.41 14.75 -11.36
N ASN A 457 32.28 14.10 -11.65
CA ASN A 457 32.25 12.71 -12.10
C ASN A 457 32.49 12.54 -13.60
N ARG A 458 32.26 13.59 -14.41
CA ARG A 458 32.49 13.60 -15.86
C ARG A 458 33.91 13.16 -16.29
N PRO A 459 35.01 13.66 -15.70
CA PRO A 459 36.35 13.19 -16.06
C PRO A 459 36.56 11.71 -15.71
N LYS A 460 36.09 11.25 -14.54
CA LYS A 460 36.19 9.84 -14.13
C LYS A 460 35.45 8.90 -15.08
N ALA A 461 34.24 9.26 -15.49
CA ALA A 461 33.47 8.49 -16.47
C ALA A 461 34.14 8.47 -17.85
N THR A 462 34.73 9.59 -18.27
CA THR A 462 35.45 9.70 -19.54
C THR A 462 36.73 8.86 -19.54
N GLU A 463 37.42 8.80 -18.40
CA GLU A 463 38.62 7.99 -18.20
C GLU A 463 38.29 6.49 -18.15
N ALA A 464 37.20 6.11 -17.47
CA ALA A 464 36.67 4.74 -17.50
C ALA A 464 36.28 4.30 -18.92
N LEU A 465 35.60 5.16 -19.69
CA LEU A 465 35.25 4.92 -21.10
C LEU A 465 36.48 4.76 -22.00
N LYS A 466 37.57 5.50 -21.74
CA LYS A 466 38.84 5.35 -22.47
C LYS A 466 39.57 4.06 -22.13
N MET A 467 39.36 3.52 -20.93
CA MET A 467 39.94 2.24 -20.49
C MET A 467 39.09 1.02 -20.84
N MET A 468 37.84 1.21 -21.28
CA MET A 468 36.99 0.13 -21.79
C MET A 468 37.34 -0.19 -23.25
N THR A 469 38.01 -1.33 -23.50
CA THR A 469 38.03 -1.97 -24.83
C THR A 469 36.64 -2.49 -25.21
N PRO A 470 36.25 -2.43 -26.49
CA PRO A 470 34.88 -2.73 -26.92
C PRO A 470 34.61 -4.23 -26.93
N THR A 471 34.47 -4.85 -25.77
CA THR A 471 33.82 -6.16 -25.60
C THR A 471 33.38 -6.34 -24.16
N GLN A 472 32.25 -5.74 -23.78
CA GLN A 472 31.50 -6.16 -22.60
C GLN A 472 30.02 -6.10 -22.92
N THR A 473 29.53 -7.19 -23.49
CA THR A 473 28.12 -7.53 -23.49
C THR A 473 27.73 -7.75 -22.03
N PHE A 474 27.01 -6.80 -21.44
CA PHE A 474 26.34 -6.97 -20.16
C PHE A 474 25.36 -8.15 -20.32
N THR A 475 25.67 -9.34 -19.80
CA THR A 475 24.66 -10.38 -19.52
C THR A 475 25.13 -11.59 -18.72
N SER A 476 26.43 -11.87 -18.54
CA SER A 476 26.85 -13.06 -17.74
C SER A 476 27.25 -12.74 -16.29
N GLU A 477 28.00 -11.66 -16.05
CA GLU A 477 28.58 -11.37 -14.73
C GLU A 477 27.52 -11.10 -13.65
N LEU A 478 26.43 -10.40 -13.98
CA LEU A 478 25.31 -10.16 -13.04
C LEU A 478 24.52 -11.44 -12.72
N LEU A 479 24.47 -12.39 -13.65
CA LEU A 479 23.85 -13.70 -13.46
C LEU A 479 24.75 -14.60 -12.61
N GLU A 480 26.07 -14.52 -12.78
CA GLU A 480 27.06 -15.25 -11.98
C GLU A 480 27.12 -14.75 -10.54
N ASP A 481 27.11 -13.43 -10.31
CA ASP A 481 27.02 -12.85 -8.96
C ASP A 481 25.72 -13.26 -8.24
N SER A 482 24.62 -13.41 -8.97
CA SER A 482 23.33 -13.84 -8.41
C SER A 482 23.31 -15.35 -8.09
N VAL A 483 24.05 -16.17 -8.84
CA VAL A 483 24.23 -17.61 -8.58
C VAL A 483 25.17 -17.83 -7.39
N GLU A 484 26.26 -17.05 -7.28
CA GLU A 484 27.20 -17.13 -6.15
C GLU A 484 26.58 -16.69 -4.82
N GLN A 485 25.64 -15.74 -4.87
CA GLN A 485 24.86 -15.31 -3.70
C GLN A 485 23.66 -16.21 -3.39
N GLY A 486 23.47 -17.31 -4.15
CA GLY A 486 22.47 -18.35 -3.87
C GLY A 486 21.04 -18.01 -4.30
N PHE A 487 20.84 -16.99 -5.15
CA PHE A 487 19.51 -16.55 -5.58
C PHE A 487 18.93 -17.37 -6.76
N ILE A 488 19.72 -18.26 -7.37
CA ILE A 488 19.34 -19.13 -8.50
C ILE A 488 19.95 -20.53 -8.31
N SER A 489 19.19 -21.60 -8.58
CA SER A 489 19.70 -22.99 -8.60
C SER A 489 20.45 -23.31 -9.90
N ARG A 490 21.50 -24.13 -9.85
CA ARG A 490 22.40 -24.47 -10.96
C ARG A 490 21.76 -25.23 -12.14
N GLU A 491 20.49 -25.63 -12.05
CA GLU A 491 19.87 -26.58 -12.99
C GLU A 491 19.33 -25.98 -14.30
N ASP A 492 19.23 -24.66 -14.46
CA ASP A 492 18.65 -24.05 -15.67
C ASP A 492 19.66 -23.80 -16.83
N LYS A 493 20.84 -24.42 -16.81
CA LYS A 493 21.90 -24.17 -17.83
C LYS A 493 21.69 -24.84 -19.20
N THR A 494 20.59 -25.53 -19.46
CA THR A 494 20.41 -26.27 -20.73
C THR A 494 19.19 -25.83 -21.53
N GLN A 495 19.21 -24.59 -22.04
CA GLN A 495 18.55 -24.24 -23.31
C GLN A 495 19.44 -23.27 -24.09
N THR A 496 20.28 -23.82 -24.97
CA THR A 496 21.07 -23.09 -25.97
C THR A 496 20.16 -22.45 -27.02
N VAL A 497 20.21 -21.12 -27.12
CA VAL A 497 19.64 -20.34 -28.23
C VAL A 497 20.73 -20.17 -29.30
N HIS A 498 20.50 -20.68 -30.51
CA HIS A 498 21.36 -20.44 -31.67
C HIS A 498 21.15 -19.00 -32.21
N ALA A 499 22.25 -18.29 -32.44
CA ALA A 499 22.28 -17.03 -33.20
C ALA A 499 22.37 -17.31 -34.72
N PRO A 500 21.80 -16.47 -35.61
CA PRO A 500 21.91 -16.65 -37.05
C PRO A 500 23.28 -16.14 -37.58
N GLN A 501 23.94 -16.95 -38.41
CA GLN A 501 25.14 -16.57 -39.16
C GLN A 501 24.77 -15.73 -40.39
N GLU A 502 25.34 -14.53 -40.52
CA GLU A 502 25.32 -13.74 -41.76
C GLU A 502 26.43 -14.22 -42.72
N ASP A 503 26.02 -14.62 -43.93
CA ASP A 503 26.89 -14.97 -45.05
C ASP A 503 27.48 -13.72 -45.72
N ILE A 504 28.78 -13.46 -45.53
CA ILE A 504 29.55 -12.52 -46.34
C ILE A 504 30.09 -13.27 -47.55
N LYS A 505 29.43 -13.16 -48.71
CA LYS A 505 30.00 -13.57 -50.01
C LYS A 505 30.74 -12.43 -50.67
N SER A 506 32.06 -12.61 -50.77
CA SER A 506 32.97 -11.90 -51.66
C SER A 506 32.57 -12.05 -53.14
N LYS A 507 32.51 -10.95 -53.89
CA LYS A 507 32.68 -10.96 -55.34
C LYS A 507 33.75 -9.94 -55.73
N ASN A 508 34.92 -10.47 -56.11
CA ASN A 508 35.84 -9.84 -57.03
C ASN A 508 35.45 -10.28 -58.45
N ALA A 509 35.06 -9.32 -59.29
CA ALA A 509 35.25 -9.24 -60.73
C ALA A 509 34.73 -7.88 -61.21
#